data_AF-A0A5C7SZ31-F1
#
_entry.id   AF-A0A5C7SZ31-F1
#
_cell.length_a   1.000
_cell.length_b   1.000
_cell.length_c   1.000
_cell.angle_alpha   90.00
_cell.angle_beta   90.00
_cell.angle_gamma   90.00
#
_symmetry.space_group_name_H-M   'P 1'
#
loop_
_entity.id
_entity.type
_entity.pdbx_description
1 polymer ?
#
loop_
_entity_poly.entity_id
_entity_poly.type
_entity_poly.pdbx_seq_one_letter_code
_entity_poly.pdbx_strand_id
1 'polypeptide(L)'
;MSLVYRVQRATLWALGLLERYRFIKFGIVGASGVVVNLSVLYLGHEYLFAAIEADYKKPYLSLALAISLATLNNFTWNRLWTWADRVRLLEAGEPQPISLRVLGMEFGQYATASAFGSAIQYVLTLLLSGSMDYRVANIIAIIAASVSNFLANDRWTFRRPSE
;
A
#
# COMPACT_ATOMS: atom_id res chain seq x y z
N MET A 1 -22.59 -19.74 29.12
CA MET A 1 -21.85 -19.10 28.01
C MET A 1 -21.63 -20.15 26.94
N SER A 2 -22.39 -20.09 25.83
CA SER A 2 -22.48 -21.19 24.86
C SER A 2 -21.12 -21.46 24.19
N LEU A 3 -20.88 -22.72 23.83
CA LEU A 3 -19.71 -23.16 23.05
C LEU A 3 -19.52 -22.28 21.79
N VAL A 4 -20.63 -21.92 21.14
CA VAL A 4 -20.69 -21.01 19.99
C VAL A 4 -20.04 -19.66 20.29
N TYR A 5 -20.31 -19.08 21.46
CA TYR A 5 -19.76 -17.78 21.84
C TYR A 5 -18.24 -17.84 22.12
N ARG A 6 -17.74 -18.97 22.64
CA ARG A 6 -16.30 -19.19 22.85
C ARG A 6 -15.57 -19.38 21.52
N VAL A 7 -16.14 -20.17 20.61
CA VAL A 7 -15.60 -20.38 19.26
C VAL A 7 -15.59 -19.06 18.49
N GLN A 8 -16.71 -18.33 18.46
CA GLN A 8 -16.80 -17.04 17.78
C GLN A 8 -15.77 -16.02 18.30
N ARG A 9 -15.59 -15.93 19.62
CA ARG A 9 -14.60 -15.03 20.23
C ARG A 9 -13.17 -15.43 19.88
N ALA A 10 -12.86 -16.73 19.89
CA ALA A 10 -11.55 -17.23 19.48
C ALA A 10 -11.26 -16.96 18.00
N THR A 11 -12.25 -17.15 17.12
CA THR A 11 -12.14 -16.84 15.69
C THR A 11 -11.90 -15.36 15.43
N LEU A 12 -12.66 -14.47 16.08
CA LEU A 12 -12.46 -13.02 15.96
C LEU A 12 -11.09 -12.57 16.49
N TRP A 13 -10.62 -13.17 17.58
CA TRP A 13 -9.29 -12.90 18.13
C TRP A 13 -8.17 -13.36 17.19
N ALA A 14 -8.31 -14.56 16.62
CA ALA A 14 -7.37 -15.09 15.63
C ALA A 14 -7.35 -14.24 14.34
N LEU A 15 -8.51 -13.81 13.85
CA LEU A 15 -8.62 -12.89 12.72
C LEU A 15 -7.94 -11.54 13.03
N GLY A 16 -8.16 -10.98 14.21
CA GLY A 16 -7.50 -9.74 14.65
C GLY A 16 -5.98 -9.86 14.78
N LEU A 17 -5.47 -11.03 15.18
CA LEU A 17 -4.02 -11.30 15.22
C LEU A 17 -3.41 -11.43 13.81
N LEU A 18 -4.10 -12.13 12.91
CA LEU A 18 -3.67 -12.25 11.51
C LEU A 18 -3.67 -10.89 10.81
N GLU A 19 -4.67 -10.04 11.08
CA GLU A 19 -4.72 -8.66 10.59
C GLU A 19 -3.56 -7.82 11.16
N ARG A 20 -3.25 -7.92 12.46
CA ARG A 20 -2.09 -7.25 13.06
C ARG A 20 -0.77 -7.67 12.44
N TYR A 21 -0.56 -8.96 12.20
CA TYR A 21 0.68 -9.46 11.60
C TYR A 21 0.85 -8.96 10.15
N ARG A 22 -0.24 -8.89 9.38
CA ARG A 22 -0.23 -8.34 8.01
C ARG A 22 -0.02 -6.84 7.99
N PHE A 23 -0.59 -6.11 8.95
CA PHE A 23 -0.34 -4.68 9.07
C PHE A 23 1.15 -4.37 9.29
N ILE A 24 1.84 -5.18 10.10
CA ILE A 24 3.30 -5.03 10.29
C ILE A 24 4.06 -5.30 8.99
N LYS A 25 3.75 -6.40 8.27
CA LYS A 25 4.37 -6.68 6.96
C LYS A 25 4.11 -5.56 5.96
N PHE A 26 2.87 -5.08 5.89
CA PHE A 26 2.48 -3.96 5.05
C PHE A 26 3.28 -2.70 5.40
N GLY A 27 3.47 -2.40 6.69
CA GLY A 27 4.31 -1.30 7.15
C GLY A 27 5.78 -1.45 6.75
N ILE A 28 6.35 -2.65 6.84
CA ILE A 28 7.72 -2.95 6.41
C ILE A 28 7.87 -2.75 4.90
N VAL A 29 6.91 -3.24 4.10
CA VAL A 29 6.89 -3.04 2.65
C VAL A 29 6.70 -1.55 2.31
N GLY A 30 5.84 -0.85 3.04
CA GLY A 30 5.66 0.60 2.88
C GLY A 30 6.96 1.37 3.13
N ALA A 31 7.68 1.03 4.20
CA ALA A 31 8.98 1.62 4.51
C ALA A 31 10.03 1.34 3.43
N SER A 32 10.08 0.12 2.88
CA SER A 32 10.99 -0.18 1.77
C SER A 32 10.64 0.62 0.52
N GLY A 33 9.36 0.84 0.25
CA GLY A 33 8.88 1.72 -0.82
C GLY A 33 9.34 3.17 -0.67
N VAL A 34 9.38 3.70 0.55
CA VAL A 34 9.92 5.06 0.81
C VAL A 34 11.40 5.12 0.45
N VAL A 35 12.18 4.11 0.83
CA VAL A 35 13.61 4.04 0.47
C VAL A 35 13.81 3.95 -1.04
N VAL A 36 13.03 3.12 -1.73
CA VAL A 36 13.05 3.02 -3.20
C VAL A 36 12.67 4.34 -3.84
N ASN A 37 11.60 5.00 -3.35
CA ASN A 37 11.15 6.29 -3.87
C ASN A 37 12.26 7.35 -3.77
N LEU A 38 12.86 7.52 -2.59
CA LEU A 38 13.94 8.48 -2.37
C LEU A 38 15.17 8.19 -3.23
N SER A 39 15.54 6.91 -3.37
CA SER A 39 16.69 6.49 -4.17
C SER A 39 16.47 6.77 -5.66
N VAL A 40 15.30 6.39 -6.20
CA VAL A 40 14.95 6.63 -7.60
C VAL A 40 14.78 8.12 -7.86
N LEU A 41 14.21 8.89 -6.94
CA LEU A 41 14.08 10.33 -7.08
C LEU A 41 15.45 11.00 -7.17
N TYR A 42 16.37 10.64 -6.28
CA TYR A 42 17.74 11.16 -6.28
C TYR A 42 18.46 10.82 -7.59
N LEU A 43 18.46 9.54 -7.99
CA LEU A 43 19.14 9.11 -9.21
C LEU A 43 18.48 9.66 -10.48
N GLY A 44 17.15 9.77 -10.46
CA GLY A 44 16.34 10.35 -11.52
C GLY A 44 16.72 11.80 -11.78
N HIS A 45 16.70 12.60 -10.71
CA HIS A 45 16.97 14.03 -10.79
C HIS A 45 18.43 14.32 -11.14
N GLU A 46 19.37 13.59 -10.52
CA GLU A 46 20.80 13.87 -10.64
C GLU A 46 21.42 13.32 -11.94
N TYR A 47 20.92 12.20 -12.47
CA TYR A 47 21.58 11.51 -13.59
C TYR A 47 20.69 11.28 -14.81
N LEU A 48 19.45 10.83 -14.63
CA LEU A 48 18.60 10.42 -15.77
C LEU A 48 17.96 11.60 -16.47
N PHE A 49 17.47 12.57 -15.70
CA PHE A 49 16.75 13.73 -16.20
C PHE A 49 17.50 15.04 -16.02
N ALA A 50 18.75 15.01 -15.54
CA ALA A 50 19.56 16.21 -15.31
C ALA A 50 19.60 17.17 -16.51
N ALA A 51 19.70 16.64 -17.75
CA ALA A 51 19.69 17.44 -18.95
C ALA A 51 18.31 18.03 -19.33
N ILE A 52 17.22 17.39 -18.92
CA ILE A 52 15.84 17.77 -19.25
C ILE A 52 15.22 18.64 -18.14
N GLU A 53 15.58 18.38 -16.89
CA GLU A 53 15.14 19.09 -15.68
C GLU A 53 16.07 20.27 -15.32
N ALA A 54 17.19 20.48 -16.03
CA ALA A 54 18.00 21.70 -15.88
C ALA A 54 17.22 22.97 -16.25
N ASP A 55 16.37 22.91 -17.28
CA ASP A 55 15.54 24.04 -17.74
C ASP A 55 14.20 24.13 -16.98
N TYR A 56 13.66 22.98 -16.56
CA TYR A 56 12.45 22.90 -15.75
C TYR A 56 12.84 22.85 -14.26
N LYS A 57 12.77 23.99 -13.56
CA LYS A 57 13.07 24.16 -12.11
C LYS A 57 12.36 23.20 -11.13
N LYS A 58 11.61 22.19 -11.59
CA LYS A 58 10.84 21.24 -10.78
C LYS A 58 10.98 19.80 -11.32
N PRO A 59 11.30 18.81 -10.48
CA PRO A 59 11.63 17.43 -10.90
C PRO A 59 10.38 16.55 -11.13
N TYR A 60 9.49 16.97 -12.04
CA TYR A 60 8.23 16.26 -12.25
C TYR A 60 8.40 14.86 -12.84
N LEU A 61 9.38 14.66 -13.74
CA LEU A 61 9.62 13.37 -14.38
C LEU A 61 10.28 12.41 -13.41
N SER A 62 11.28 12.89 -12.68
CA SER A 62 11.94 12.13 -11.61
C SER A 62 10.97 11.70 -10.52
N LEU A 63 10.03 12.58 -10.12
CA LEU A 63 8.99 12.26 -9.14
C LEU A 63 8.00 11.21 -9.65
N ALA A 64 7.53 11.35 -10.90
CA ALA A 64 6.62 10.37 -11.51
C ALA A 64 7.27 8.98 -11.63
N LEU A 65 8.55 8.93 -11.99
CA LEU A 65 9.31 7.68 -12.06
C LEU A 65 9.48 7.06 -10.66
N ALA A 66 9.87 7.87 -9.67
CA ALA A 66 10.03 7.43 -8.28
C ALA A 66 8.74 6.87 -7.68
N ILE A 67 7.61 7.56 -7.86
CA ILE A 67 6.30 7.11 -7.37
C ILE A 67 5.90 5.81 -8.07
N SER A 68 6.09 5.72 -9.39
CA SER A 68 5.76 4.51 -10.16
C SER A 68 6.56 3.29 -9.69
N LEU A 69 7.89 3.42 -9.60
CA LEU A 69 8.76 2.32 -9.18
C LEU A 69 8.54 1.93 -7.71
N ALA A 70 8.32 2.90 -6.81
CA ALA A 70 7.99 2.61 -5.42
C ALA A 70 6.64 1.90 -5.29
N THR A 71 5.64 2.31 -6.08
CA THR A 71 4.32 1.66 -6.10
C THR A 71 4.41 0.22 -6.60
N LEU A 72 5.19 -0.01 -7.67
CA LEU A 72 5.46 -1.36 -8.18
C LEU A 72 6.18 -2.23 -7.15
N ASN A 73 7.25 -1.72 -6.52
CA ASN A 73 7.94 -2.42 -5.44
C ASN A 73 6.97 -2.83 -4.33
N ASN A 74 6.16 -1.89 -3.87
CA ASN A 74 5.23 -2.15 -2.78
C ASN A 74 4.13 -3.14 -3.17
N PHE A 75 3.60 -3.02 -4.39
CA PHE A 75 2.63 -3.98 -4.91
C PHE A 75 3.24 -5.39 -4.98
N THR A 76 4.43 -5.54 -5.56
CA THR A 76 5.10 -6.82 -5.72
C THR A 76 5.34 -7.51 -4.38
N TRP A 77 5.92 -6.80 -3.40
CA TRP A 77 6.17 -7.40 -2.09
C TRP A 77 4.88 -7.70 -1.32
N ASN A 78 3.86 -6.85 -1.43
CA ASN A 78 2.59 -7.11 -0.80
C ASN A 78 1.89 -8.34 -1.39
N ARG A 79 1.94 -8.51 -2.71
CA ARG A 79 1.42 -9.68 -3.41
C ARG A 79 2.19 -10.95 -3.05
N LEU A 80 3.53 -10.90 -3.03
CA LEU A 80 4.39 -12.07 -2.82
C LEU A 80 4.60 -12.45 -1.35
N TRP A 81 4.34 -11.55 -0.40
CA TRP A 81 4.62 -11.79 1.03
C TRP A 81 3.49 -11.43 1.99
N THR A 82 2.85 -10.26 1.85
CA THR A 82 1.78 -9.82 2.78
C THR A 82 0.49 -10.62 2.59
N TRP A 83 0.09 -10.82 1.33
CA TRP A 83 -1.14 -11.52 0.93
C TRP A 83 -0.91 -12.74 0.04
N ALA A 84 0.31 -13.28 0.05
CA ALA A 84 0.72 -14.43 -0.76
C ALA A 84 -0.23 -15.63 -0.62
N ASP A 85 -0.78 -15.85 0.57
CA ASP A 85 -1.76 -16.92 0.82
C ASP A 85 -3.05 -16.72 0.01
N ARG A 86 -3.58 -15.50 -0.05
CA ARG A 86 -4.82 -15.19 -0.78
C ARG A 86 -4.61 -15.22 -2.29
N VAL A 87 -3.46 -14.72 -2.74
CA VAL A 87 -3.08 -14.73 -4.16
C VAL A 87 -2.96 -16.16 -4.68
N ARG A 88 -2.29 -17.05 -3.93
CA ARG A 88 -2.17 -18.47 -4.31
C ARG A 88 -3.52 -19.18 -4.40
N LEU A 89 -4.47 -18.83 -3.52
CA LEU A 89 -5.83 -19.39 -3.58
C LEU A 89 -6.61 -18.90 -4.81
N LEU A 90 -6.44 -17.62 -5.18
CA LEU A 90 -7.04 -17.06 -6.40
C LEU A 90 -6.43 -17.69 -7.66
N GLU A 91 -5.10 -17.81 -7.72
CA GLU A 91 -4.38 -18.41 -8.84
C GLU A 91 -4.65 -19.92 -8.98
N ALA A 92 -4.95 -20.64 -7.88
CA ALA A 92 -5.32 -22.05 -7.94
C ALA A 92 -6.64 -22.32 -8.69
N GLY A 93 -7.51 -21.31 -8.80
CA GLY A 93 -8.75 -21.39 -9.59
C GLY A 93 -8.57 -21.04 -11.07
N GLU A 94 -7.40 -20.56 -11.48
CA GLU A 94 -7.12 -20.16 -12.87
C GLU A 94 -6.41 -21.28 -13.65
N PRO A 95 -6.63 -21.40 -14.98
CA PRO A 95 -5.98 -22.43 -15.80
C PRO A 95 -4.46 -22.27 -15.90
N GLN A 96 -3.95 -21.07 -15.63
CA GLN A 96 -2.53 -20.74 -15.71
C GLN A 96 -2.01 -20.27 -14.36
N PRO A 97 -0.77 -20.65 -13.98
CA PRO A 97 -0.19 -20.31 -12.69
C PRO A 97 0.05 -18.80 -12.50
N ILE A 98 0.13 -18.02 -13.58
CA ILE A 98 0.27 -16.55 -13.53
C ILE A 98 -0.70 -15.94 -14.54
N SER A 99 -1.87 -15.51 -14.06
CA SER A 99 -2.86 -14.83 -14.90
C SER A 99 -2.56 -13.33 -14.96
N LEU A 100 -2.12 -12.85 -16.14
CA LEU A 100 -1.87 -11.42 -16.39
C LEU A 100 -3.12 -10.56 -16.12
N ARG A 101 -4.31 -11.14 -16.32
CA ARG A 101 -5.59 -10.49 -16.03
C ARG A 101 -5.74 -10.22 -14.53
N VAL A 102 -5.47 -11.22 -13.69
CA VAL A 102 -5.53 -11.09 -12.23
C VAL A 102 -4.48 -10.08 -11.75
N LEU A 103 -3.24 -10.19 -12.25
CA LEU A 103 -2.16 -9.27 -11.90
C LEU A 103 -2.52 -7.82 -12.25
N GLY A 104 -3.03 -7.57 -13.46
CA GLY A 104 -3.44 -6.23 -13.89
C GLY A 104 -4.60 -5.67 -13.06
N MET A 105 -5.57 -6.51 -12.71
CA MET A 105 -6.69 -6.12 -11.85
C MET A 105 -6.23 -5.78 -10.43
N GLU A 106 -5.42 -6.64 -9.81
CA GLU A 106 -4.86 -6.42 -8.48
C GLU A 106 -4.00 -5.16 -8.44
N PHE A 107 -3.18 -4.93 -9.48
CA PHE A 107 -2.37 -3.73 -9.58
C PHE A 107 -3.24 -2.46 -9.69
N GLY A 108 -4.28 -2.48 -10.53
CA GLY A 108 -5.22 -1.37 -10.65
C GLY A 108 -5.97 -1.05 -9.36
N GLN A 109 -6.42 -2.08 -8.64
CA GLN A 109 -7.06 -1.94 -7.33
C GLN A 109 -6.08 -1.40 -6.28
N TYR A 110 -4.85 -1.93 -6.25
CA TYR A 110 -3.79 -1.48 -5.35
C TYR A 110 -3.41 -0.02 -5.59
N ALA A 111 -3.23 0.38 -6.85
CA ALA A 111 -2.91 1.75 -7.22
C ALA A 111 -4.06 2.70 -6.82
N THR A 112 -5.31 2.28 -7.04
CA THR A 112 -6.50 3.06 -6.64
C THR A 112 -6.59 3.20 -5.11
N ALA A 113 -6.38 2.11 -4.37
CA ALA A 113 -6.37 2.12 -2.91
C ALA A 113 -5.25 3.03 -2.36
N SER A 114 -4.07 2.99 -2.97
CA SER A 114 -2.95 3.83 -2.59
C SER A 114 -3.19 5.30 -2.90
N ALA A 115 -3.75 5.62 -4.07
CA ALA A 115 -4.14 6.99 -4.43
C ALA A 115 -5.19 7.55 -3.48
N PHE A 116 -6.17 6.73 -3.10
CA PHE A 116 -7.18 7.11 -2.10
C PHE A 116 -6.57 7.36 -0.72
N GLY A 117 -5.64 6.50 -0.27
CA GLY A 117 -4.88 6.70 0.96
C GLY A 117 -4.10 8.02 0.94
N SER A 118 -3.41 8.33 -0.16
CA SER A 118 -2.69 9.59 -0.34
C SER A 118 -3.61 10.80 -0.32
N ALA A 119 -4.81 10.71 -0.91
CA ALA A 119 -5.80 11.78 -0.86
C ALA A 119 -6.30 12.02 0.57
N ILE A 120 -6.59 10.96 1.33
CA ILE A 120 -6.92 11.05 2.76
C ILE A 120 -5.79 11.73 3.53
N GLN A 121 -4.54 11.31 3.31
CA GLN A 121 -3.38 11.90 3.97
C GLN A 121 -3.32 13.41 3.71
N TYR A 122 -3.43 13.81 2.44
CA TYR A 122 -3.37 15.21 2.04
C TYR A 122 -4.46 16.05 2.72
N VAL A 123 -5.71 15.60 2.67
CA VAL A 123 -6.85 16.31 3.29
C VAL A 123 -6.69 16.38 4.81
N LEU A 124 -6.29 15.29 5.47
CA LEU A 124 -6.09 15.28 6.91
C LEU A 124 -4.95 16.19 7.34
N THR A 125 -3.83 16.20 6.62
CA THR A 125 -2.71 17.10 6.93
C THR A 125 -3.17 18.56 6.86
N LEU A 126 -3.92 18.95 5.84
CA LEU A 126 -4.45 20.31 5.71
C LEU A 126 -5.37 20.69 6.89
N LEU A 127 -6.36 19.84 7.19
CA LEU A 127 -7.33 20.10 8.26
C LEU A 127 -6.65 20.17 9.64
N LEU A 128 -5.76 19.23 9.93
CA LEU A 128 -5.08 19.17 11.22
C LEU A 128 -4.04 20.28 11.36
N SER A 129 -3.31 20.64 10.30
CA SER A 129 -2.30 21.73 10.35
C SER A 129 -2.89 23.10 10.69
N GLY A 130 -4.21 23.29 10.53
CA GLY A 130 -4.90 24.49 10.98
C GLY A 130 -5.11 24.57 12.50
N SER A 131 -4.95 23.46 13.23
CA SER A 131 -5.22 23.35 14.68
C SER A 131 -4.01 22.91 15.50
N MET A 132 -3.03 22.25 14.88
CA MET A 132 -1.82 21.74 15.54
C MET A 132 -0.59 21.94 14.67
N ASP A 133 0.59 21.72 15.25
CA ASP A 133 1.86 21.75 14.52
C ASP A 133 1.83 20.82 13.29
N TYR A 134 2.30 21.33 12.15
CA TYR A 134 2.22 20.65 10.86
C TYR A 134 2.95 19.29 10.86
N ARG A 135 4.00 19.11 11.68
CA ARG A 135 4.75 17.85 11.76
C ARG A 135 3.91 16.79 12.44
N VAL A 136 3.25 17.17 13.54
CA VAL A 136 2.34 16.29 14.29
C VAL A 136 1.12 15.94 13.43
N ALA A 137 0.51 16.94 12.78
CA ALA A 137 -0.58 16.75 11.83
C ALA A 137 -0.21 15.75 10.73
N ASN A 138 0.97 15.90 10.13
CA ASN A 138 1.43 15.02 9.06
C ASN A 138 1.68 13.58 9.54
N ILE A 139 2.25 13.38 10.73
CA ILE A 139 2.44 12.03 11.31
C ILE A 139 1.09 11.35 11.52
N ILE A 140 0.11 12.05 12.11
CA ILE A 140 -1.24 11.51 12.35
C ILE A 140 -1.91 11.16 11.01
N ALA A 141 -1.81 12.05 10.02
CA ALA A 141 -2.37 11.83 8.70
C ALA A 141 -1.74 10.61 8.00
N ILE A 142 -0.41 10.44 8.07
CA ILE A 142 0.29 9.28 7.51
C ILE A 142 -0.22 7.98 8.16
N ILE A 143 -0.37 7.96 9.49
CA ILE A 143 -0.86 6.77 10.21
C ILE A 143 -2.30 6.44 9.78
N ALA A 144 -3.19 7.44 9.78
CA ALA A 144 -4.59 7.26 9.40
C ALA A 144 -4.74 6.80 7.94
N ALA A 145 -3.98 7.41 7.03
CA ALA A 145 -3.92 7.02 5.62
C ALA A 145 -3.37 5.62 5.43
N SER A 146 -2.32 5.23 6.16
CA SER A 146 -1.72 3.90 6.09
C SER A 146 -2.69 2.82 6.56
N VAL A 147 -3.44 3.06 7.63
CA VAL A 147 -4.52 2.17 8.08
C VAL A 147 -5.62 2.07 7.02
N SER A 148 -6.05 3.19 6.46
CA SER A 148 -7.08 3.22 5.42
C SER A 148 -6.65 2.46 4.17
N ASN A 149 -5.41 2.65 3.73
CA ASN A 149 -4.81 1.95 2.60
C ASN A 149 -4.66 0.45 2.86
N PHE A 150 -4.22 0.06 4.06
CA PHE A 150 -4.18 -1.35 4.47
C PHE A 150 -5.56 -2.00 4.43
N LEU A 151 -6.58 -1.35 5.00
CA LEU A 151 -7.95 -1.88 5.02
C LEU A 151 -8.55 -1.99 3.62
N ALA A 152 -8.29 -1.01 2.75
CA ALA A 152 -8.70 -1.07 1.34
C ALA A 152 -8.03 -2.25 0.63
N ASN A 153 -6.72 -2.45 0.82
CA ASN A 153 -6.02 -3.56 0.20
C ASN A 153 -6.44 -4.93 0.75
N ASP A 154 -6.65 -5.07 2.06
CA ASP A 154 -7.07 -6.36 2.64
C ASP A 154 -8.51 -6.71 2.27
N ARG A 155 -9.43 -5.73 2.16
CA ARG A 155 -10.86 -6.01 1.90
C ARG A 155 -11.28 -5.92 0.45
N TRP A 156 -10.53 -5.23 -0.39
CA TRP A 156 -10.89 -5.02 -1.79
C TRP A 156 -9.87 -5.61 -2.75
N THR A 157 -8.59 -5.23 -2.65
CA THR A 157 -7.54 -5.71 -3.56
C THR A 157 -7.29 -7.21 -3.43
N PHE A 158 -7.04 -7.69 -2.21
CA PHE A 158 -6.71 -9.09 -1.93
C PHE A 158 -7.87 -9.76 -1.19
N ARG A 159 -9.05 -9.78 -1.80
CA ARG A 159 -10.23 -10.44 -1.21
C ARG A 159 -9.97 -11.94 -1.01
N ARG A 160 -10.48 -12.47 0.10
CA ARG A 160 -10.55 -13.92 0.29
C ARG A 160 -11.56 -14.47 -0.74
N PRO A 161 -11.21 -15.51 -1.50
CA PRO A 161 -12.22 -16.27 -2.21
C PRO A 161 -13.27 -16.74 -1.19
N SER A 162 -14.55 -16.53 -1.48
CA SER A 162 -15.62 -17.14 -0.70
C SER A 162 -15.50 -18.66 -0.86
N GLU A 163 -15.26 -19.37 0.25
CA GLU A 163 -15.45 -20.83 0.34
C GLU A 163 -16.90 -21.21 0.00
#